data_AF-A0A8X6PH01-F1
#
_entry.id   AF-A0A8X6PH01-F1
#
_cell.length_a   1.000
_cell.length_b   1.000
_cell.length_c   1.000
_cell.angle_alpha   90.00
_cell.angle_beta   90.00
_cell.angle_gamma   90.00
#
_symmetry.space_group_name_H-M   'P 1'
#
loop_
_entity.id
_entity.type
_entity.pdbx_description
1 polymer ?
#
loop_
_entity_poly.entity_id
_entity_poly.type
_entity_poly.pdbx_seq_one_letter_code
_entity_poly.pdbx_strand_id
1 'polypeptide(L)'
;MKLRKWNSNDQTLMKTWEYEGLETHPRHSENNYRVQSSKVLGIPWNAILDYFTIDVKGLLELDTSKPITKRSVLQSAGKIYDTVVFLSLYTIKLNLAQIIKLT
;
A
#
# COMPACT_ATOMS: atom_id res chain seq x y z
N MET A 1 16.85 10.09 8.11
CA MET A 1 15.70 9.40 7.47
C MET A 1 14.60 9.29 8.52
N LYS A 2 13.49 10.04 8.43
CA LYS A 2 12.37 9.92 9.39
C LYS A 2 11.71 8.57 9.11
N LEU A 3 11.81 7.62 10.05
CA LEU A 3 11.18 6.31 9.91
C LEU A 3 9.68 6.49 9.71
N ARG A 4 9.06 5.65 8.86
CA ARG A 4 7.62 5.71 8.63
C ARG A 4 6.91 5.28 9.90
N LYS A 5 6.24 6.26 10.50
CA LYS A 5 5.47 6.19 11.74
C LYS A 5 4.36 5.13 11.67
N TRP A 6 3.97 4.60 12.82
CA TRP A 6 2.85 3.66 12.94
C TRP A 6 1.59 4.29 12.34
N ASN A 7 0.84 3.49 11.57
CA ASN A 7 -0.38 3.95 10.90
C ASN A 7 -1.41 2.83 10.84
N SER A 8 -2.66 3.17 11.10
CA SER A 8 -3.81 2.26 11.12
C SER A 8 -5.05 2.95 10.54
N ASN A 9 -5.97 2.15 10.00
CA ASN A 9 -7.33 2.61 9.66
C ASN A 9 -8.20 2.80 10.92
N ASP A 10 -7.87 2.12 12.02
CA ASP A 10 -8.58 2.21 13.29
C ASP A 10 -8.16 3.45 14.08
N GLN A 11 -9.12 4.36 14.30
CA GLN A 11 -8.92 5.60 15.03
C GLN A 11 -8.68 5.40 16.52
N THR A 12 -9.26 4.36 17.11
CA THR A 12 -9.10 4.03 18.53
C THR A 12 -7.66 3.61 18.77
N LEU A 13 -7.15 2.72 17.92
CA LEU A 13 -5.78 2.24 17.97
C LEU A 13 -4.78 3.38 17.78
N MET A 14 -5.02 4.29 16.83
CA MET A 14 -4.18 5.47 16.61
C MET A 14 -4.10 6.37 17.85
N LYS A 15 -5.23 6.60 18.53
CA LYS A 15 -5.27 7.37 19.79
C LYS A 15 -4.54 6.65 20.92
N THR A 16 -4.67 5.33 21.02
CA THR A 16 -3.94 4.54 22.02
C THR A 16 -2.43 4.67 21.81
N TRP A 17 -1.96 4.57 20.57
CA TRP A 17 -0.55 4.72 20.26
C TRP A 17 -0.02 6.13 20.54
N GLU A 18 -0.82 7.16 20.25
CA GLU A 18 -0.48 8.54 20.61
C GLU A 18 -0.40 8.71 22.14
N TYR A 19 -1.33 8.11 22.89
CA TYR A 19 -1.29 8.09 24.35
C TYR A 19 -0.06 7.35 24.90
N GLU A 20 0.35 6.25 24.28
CA GLU A 20 1.55 5.48 24.62
C GLU A 20 2.86 6.16 24.18
N GLY A 21 2.79 7.34 23.52
CA GLY A 21 3.96 8.09 23.05
C GLY A 21 4.61 7.50 21.81
N LEU A 22 3.95 6.59 21.10
CA LEU A 22 4.43 6.08 19.81
C LEU A 22 4.30 7.15 18.74
N GLU A 23 5.34 7.30 17.92
CA GLU A 23 5.26 8.21 16.79
C GLU A 23 4.25 7.69 15.75
N THR A 24 3.10 8.36 15.64
CA THR A 24 2.05 8.11 14.65
C THR A 24 2.09 9.11 13.49
N HIS A 25 1.62 8.70 12.31
CA HIS A 25 1.60 9.57 11.14
C HIS A 25 0.59 10.73 11.34
N PRO A 26 0.99 12.01 11.17
CA PRO A 26 0.10 13.13 11.39
C PRO A 26 -1.05 13.11 10.38
N ARG A 27 -2.29 13.02 10.88
CA ARG A 27 -3.50 13.03 10.04
C ARG A 27 -3.88 14.43 9.54
N HIS A 28 -3.26 15.47 10.09
CA HIS A 28 -3.51 16.87 9.77
C HIS A 28 -2.43 17.44 8.84
N SER A 29 -2.66 17.38 7.55
CA SER A 29 -2.24 18.46 6.64
C SER A 29 -3.37 18.68 5.64
N GLU A 30 -4.03 19.83 5.74
CA GLU A 30 -5.21 20.29 4.96
C GLU A 30 -4.98 20.42 3.44
N ASN A 31 -3.92 19.83 2.90
CA ASN A 31 -3.67 19.81 1.47
C ASN A 31 -4.15 18.49 0.86
N ASN A 32 -5.45 18.46 0.55
CA ASN A 32 -6.18 17.41 -0.18
C ASN A 32 -5.62 17.03 -1.57
N TYR A 33 -4.43 17.52 -1.95
CA TYR A 33 -3.81 17.30 -3.26
C TYR A 33 -2.57 16.39 -3.22
N ARG A 34 -2.14 15.98 -2.03
CA ARG A 34 -1.13 14.93 -1.87
C ARG A 34 -1.65 13.91 -0.89
N VAL A 35 -2.30 12.88 -1.41
CA VAL A 35 -2.41 11.55 -0.79
C VAL A 35 -1.03 11.21 -0.22
N GLN A 36 -0.80 11.50 1.07
CA GLN A 36 0.51 11.32 1.71
C GLN A 36 0.71 9.83 2.00
N SER A 37 1.06 9.12 0.93
CA SER A 37 2.09 8.09 0.79
C SER A 37 2.28 7.06 1.90
N SER A 38 1.22 6.64 2.58
CA SER A 38 1.27 5.33 3.22
C SER A 38 1.33 4.30 2.12
N LYS A 39 2.43 3.53 2.08
CA LYS A 39 2.62 2.44 1.13
C LYS A 39 2.83 1.18 1.92
N VAL A 40 2.03 0.16 1.63
CA VAL A 40 2.24 -1.20 2.14
C VAL A 40 2.76 -2.01 0.97
N LEU A 41 3.94 -2.62 1.13
CA LEU A 41 4.60 -3.40 0.08
C LEU A 41 4.72 -2.64 -1.26
N GLY A 42 5.04 -1.36 -1.22
CA GLY A 42 5.17 -0.53 -2.43
C GLY A 42 3.86 -0.03 -3.03
N ILE A 43 2.70 -0.55 -2.58
CA ILE A 43 1.37 -0.19 -3.05
C ILE A 43 0.80 0.97 -2.20
N PRO A 44 0.36 2.07 -2.82
CA PRO A 44 -0.37 3.13 -2.12
C PRO A 44 -1.58 2.62 -1.36
N TRP A 45 -1.69 2.99 -0.09
CA TRP A 45 -2.80 2.70 0.80
C TRP A 45 -3.45 3.99 1.29
N ASN A 46 -4.77 4.06 1.16
CA ASN A 46 -5.58 5.10 1.78
C ASN A 46 -6.11 4.58 3.12
N ALA A 47 -5.51 5.02 4.23
CA ALA A 47 -5.91 4.60 5.57
C ALA A 47 -7.29 5.16 6.02
N ILE A 48 -7.82 6.20 5.35
CA ILE A 48 -9.13 6.77 5.68
C ILE A 48 -10.25 5.94 5.05
N LEU A 49 -10.11 5.63 3.76
CA LEU A 49 -11.11 4.90 2.98
C LEU A 49 -10.83 3.39 2.91
N ASP A 50 -9.73 2.96 3.54
CA ASP A 50 -9.26 1.59 3.65
C ASP A 50 -9.20 0.80 2.33
N TYR A 51 -8.59 1.41 1.31
CA TYR A 51 -8.34 0.74 0.04
C TYR A 51 -6.90 0.94 -0.45
N PHE A 52 -6.45 0.00 -1.26
CA PHE A 52 -5.20 0.07 -2.00
C PHE A 52 -5.46 0.58 -3.42
N THR A 53 -4.52 1.35 -3.96
CA THR A 53 -4.58 1.82 -5.35
C THR A 53 -3.43 1.22 -6.14
N ILE A 54 -3.76 0.50 -7.21
CA ILE A 54 -2.79 -0.08 -8.13
C ILE A 54 -2.87 0.71 -9.44
N ASP A 55 -1.77 1.37 -9.80
CA ASP A 55 -1.64 2.03 -11.10
C ASP A 55 -1.19 1.01 -12.15
N VAL A 56 -2.16 0.42 -12.83
CA VAL A 56 -1.93 -0.59 -13.89
C VAL A 56 -1.22 0.04 -15.09
N LYS A 57 -1.47 1.31 -15.40
CA LYS A 57 -0.80 1.99 -16.53
C LYS A 57 0.67 2.21 -16.24
N GLY A 58 1.00 2.74 -15.06
CA GLY A 58 2.39 2.90 -14.62
C GLY A 58 3.15 1.58 -14.33
N LEU A 59 2.43 0.45 -14.27
CA LEU A 59 3.01 -0.90 -14.23
C LEU A 59 3.38 -1.41 -15.64
N LEU A 60 2.52 -1.13 -16.62
CA LEU A 60 2.69 -1.58 -18.01
C LEU A 60 3.60 -0.66 -18.82
N GLU A 61 3.64 0.62 -18.48
CA GLU A 61 4.57 1.59 -19.03
C GLU A 61 5.95 1.36 -18.43
N LEU A 62 6.69 0.43 -19.05
CA LEU A 62 8.15 0.47 -19.00
C LEU A 62 8.56 1.84 -19.50
N ASP A 63 9.14 2.64 -18.62
CA ASP A 63 9.64 3.96 -18.93
C ASP A 63 10.78 3.82 -19.96
N THR A 64 10.43 3.78 -21.24
CA THR A 64 11.32 3.58 -22.38
C THR A 64 12.33 4.72 -22.52
N SER A 65 12.09 5.84 -21.82
CA SER A 65 13.02 6.96 -21.73
C SER A 65 14.22 6.67 -20.81
N LYS A 66 14.12 5.68 -19.91
CA LYS A 66 15.20 5.33 -19.00
C LYS A 66 16.15 4.31 -19.62
N PRO A 67 17.47 4.44 -19.40
CA PRO A 67 18.42 3.44 -19.83
C PRO A 67 18.10 2.09 -19.19
N ILE A 68 18.12 1.04 -20.00
CA ILE A 68 17.93 -0.34 -19.55
C ILE A 68 19.17 -0.73 -18.75
N THR A 69 19.03 -0.79 -17.43
CA THR A 69 20.08 -1.18 -16.50
C THR A 69 19.54 -2.31 -15.62
N LYS A 70 20.43 -3.10 -15.01
CA LYS A 70 20.03 -4.10 -14.02
C LYS A 70 19.08 -3.53 -12.96
N ARG A 71 19.31 -2.28 -12.53
CA ARG A 71 18.47 -1.58 -11.55
C ARG A 71 17.07 -1.29 -12.09
N SER A 72 16.92 -0.81 -13.33
CA SER A 72 15.60 -0.51 -13.89
C SER A 72 14.78 -1.77 -14.12
N VAL A 73 15.40 -2.86 -14.57
CA VAL A 73 14.74 -4.17 -14.72
C VAL A 73 14.25 -4.71 -13.37
N LEU A 74 15.11 -4.70 -12.34
CA LEU A 74 14.72 -5.17 -11.00
C LEU A 74 13.61 -4.30 -10.39
N GLN A 75 13.64 -2.99 -10.63
CA GLN A 75 12.60 -2.08 -10.15
C GLN A 75 11.24 -2.39 -10.80
N SER A 76 11.21 -2.62 -12.11
CA SER A 76 9.98 -2.98 -12.82
C SER A 76 9.48 -4.36 -12.41
N ALA A 77 10.37 -5.35 -12.30
CA ALA A 77 10.02 -6.69 -11.83
C ALA A 77 9.40 -6.64 -10.41
N GLY A 78 10.02 -5.90 -9.48
CA GLY A 78 9.51 -5.74 -8.12
C GLY A 78 8.07 -5.20 -8.08
N LYS A 79 7.78 -4.14 -8.86
CA LYS A 79 6.41 -3.60 -8.96
C LYS A 79 5.39 -4.64 -9.43
N ILE A 80 5.75 -5.45 -10.42
CA ILE A 80 4.87 -6.51 -10.96
C ILE A 80 4.63 -7.58 -9.90
N TYR A 81 5.70 -8.11 -9.29
CA TYR A 81 5.59 -9.15 -8.28
C TYR A 81 4.82 -8.70 -7.05
N ASP A 82 5.08 -7.49 -6.52
CA ASP A 82 4.36 -6.93 -5.37
C ASP A 82 2.84 -6.89 -5.65
N THR A 83 2.46 -6.50 -6.86
CA THR A 83 1.05 -6.40 -7.29
C THR A 83 0.40 -7.78 -7.42
N VAL A 84 1.08 -8.73 -8.08
CA VAL A 84 0.57 -10.10 -8.28
C VAL A 84 0.40 -10.83 -6.95
N VAL A 85 1.36 -10.70 -6.04
CA VAL A 85 1.30 -11.30 -4.71
C VAL A 85 0.15 -10.70 -3.89
N PHE A 86 -0.09 -9.39 -3.99
CA PHE A 86 -1.24 -8.79 -3.32
C PHE A 86 -2.57 -9.33 -3.86
N LEU A 87 -2.71 -9.45 -5.17
CA LEU A 87 -3.92 -9.99 -5.80
C LEU A 87 -4.16 -11.46 -5.45
N SER A 88 -3.10 -12.27 -5.34
CA SER A 88 -3.24 -13.69 -4.97
C SER A 88 -3.81 -13.88 -3.56
N LEU A 89 -3.40 -13.04 -2.59
CA LEU A 89 -3.98 -13.04 -1.25
C LEU A 89 -5.49 -12.72 -1.27
N TYR A 90 -5.90 -11.80 -2.15
CA TYR A 90 -7.31 -11.48 -2.33
C TYR A 90 -8.09 -12.67 -2.91
N THR A 91 -7.55 -13.34 -3.94
CA THR A 91 -8.14 -14.56 -4.51
C THR A 91 -8.28 -15.67 -3.46
N ILE A 92 -7.26 -15.87 -2.61
CA ILE A 92 -7.33 -16.85 -1.51
C ILE A 92 -8.45 -16.50 -0.54
N LYS A 93 -8.58 -15.24 -0.12
CA LYS A 93 -9.67 -14.80 0.76
C LYS A 93 -11.06 -15.04 0.16
N LEU A 94 -11.24 -14.77 -1.14
CA LEU A 94 -12.51 -15.04 -1.82
C LEU A 94 -12.84 -16.54 -1.84
N ASN A 95 -11.86 -17.38 -2.15
CA ASN A 95 -12.04 -18.83 -2.15
C ASN A 95 -12.41 -19.34 -0.75
N LEU A 96 -11.72 -18.88 0.30
CA LEU A 96 -12.05 -19.23 1.69
C LEU A 96 -13.45 -18.77 2.08
N ALA A 97 -13.85 -17.55 1.69
CA ALA A 97 -15.18 -17.04 1.96
C ALA A 97 -16.29 -17.83 1.24
N GLN A 98 -16.02 -18.33 0.02
CA GLN A 98 -16.94 -19.21 -0.70
C GLN A 98 -17.09 -20.57 -0.01
N ILE A 99 -16.00 -21.17 0.46
CA ILE A 99 -16.03 -22.46 1.18
C ILE A 99 -16.83 -22.33 2.48
N ILE A 100 -16.61 -21.26 3.25
CA ILE A 100 -17.32 -21.03 4.52
C ILE A 100 -18.83 -20.82 4.29
N LYS A 101 -19.25 -20.22 3.17
CA LYS A 101 -20.68 -20.06 2.85
C LYS A 101 -21.38 -21.36 2.42
N LEU A 102 -20.63 -22.39 2.07
CA LEU A 102 -21.15 -23.69 1.62
C LEU A 102 -21.22 -24.73 2.75
N THR A 103 -20.73 -24.39 3.95
CA THR A 103 -20.76 -25.24 5.16
C THR A 103 -21.80 -24.71 6.14
#